data_AF-A0A972D657-F1
#
_entry.id   AF-A0A972D657-F1
#
_cell.length_a   1.000
_cell.length_b   1.000
_cell.length_c   1.000
_cell.angle_alpha   90.00
_cell.angle_beta   90.00
_cell.angle_gamma   90.00
#
_symmetry.space_group_name_H-M   'P 1'
#
loop_
_entity.id
_entity.type
_entity.pdbx_description
1 polymer ?
#
loop_
_entity_poly.entity_id
_entity_poly.type
_entity_poly.pdbx_seq_one_letter_code
_entity_poly.pdbx_strand_id
1 'polypeptide(L)'
;MMKRSHLLLIALVFLTVCLFLSGCGKTSGGGGSKATIRGQILINGEPAGPDQVIHTVSANDKDYFDAIEENGYFSHGSGELDHEYCVPGKTITLNFIPTGEVAGVFSRTCVFEYVVKKGDNNLGQIDLGLYGFGLVEPEDGATFDLTAEKPTFKWTPYARPGITPEYRLNLNILFLIFLIPIEKTTRETSVSLTGDEKVTVQGNEYGLKYVKNWSVCVEYQAGDRTIRHYSDRRTIQFPAED
;
A
#
# COMPACT_ATOMS: atom_id res chain seq x y z
N MET A 1 -39.21 40.35 47.35
CA MET A 1 -38.01 41.08 46.85
C MET A 1 -36.84 40.11 46.80
N MET A 2 -36.61 39.44 45.67
CA MET A 2 -35.43 38.58 45.51
C MET A 2 -34.18 39.44 45.37
N LYS A 3 -33.15 39.17 46.18
CA LYS A 3 -31.85 39.87 46.12
C LYS A 3 -31.19 39.59 44.76
N ARG A 4 -30.54 40.60 44.17
CA ARG A 4 -29.84 40.53 42.86
C ARG A 4 -28.92 39.31 42.71
N SER A 5 -28.38 38.78 43.80
CA SER A 5 -27.57 37.57 43.81
C SER A 5 -28.33 36.28 43.45
N HIS A 6 -29.63 36.19 43.73
CA HIS A 6 -30.45 35.03 43.38
C HIS A 6 -30.90 35.05 41.91
N LEU A 7 -31.07 36.25 41.33
CA LEU A 7 -31.36 36.43 39.90
C LEU A 7 -30.15 36.02 39.04
N LEU A 8 -28.93 36.35 39.47
CA LEU A 8 -27.69 35.92 38.81
C LEU A 8 -27.50 34.41 38.86
N LEU A 9 -27.80 33.76 40.00
CA LEU A 9 -27.67 32.31 40.14
C LEU A 9 -28.67 31.55 39.26
N ILE A 10 -29.91 32.04 39.16
CA ILE A 10 -30.95 31.44 38.29
C ILE A 10 -30.59 31.63 36.82
N ALA A 11 -30.09 32.80 36.43
CA ALA A 11 -29.63 33.04 35.06
C ALA A 11 -28.43 32.16 34.68
N LEU A 12 -27.50 31.92 35.62
CA LEU A 12 -26.36 31.03 35.39
C LEU A 12 -26.83 29.57 35.20
N VAL A 13 -27.71 29.08 36.08
CA VAL A 13 -28.28 27.71 35.97
C VAL A 13 -29.07 27.55 34.67
N PHE A 14 -29.84 28.56 34.26
CA PHE A 14 -30.59 28.53 33.00
C PHE A 14 -29.65 28.54 31.78
N LEU A 15 -28.55 29.31 31.82
CA LEU A 15 -27.55 29.33 30.75
C LEU A 15 -26.81 27.99 30.64
N THR A 16 -26.47 27.35 31.77
CA THR A 16 -25.84 26.03 31.76
C THR A 16 -26.81 24.96 31.26
N VAL A 17 -28.09 25.02 31.63
CA VAL A 17 -29.13 24.13 31.09
C VAL A 17 -29.37 24.39 29.59
N CYS A 18 -29.31 25.65 29.12
CA CYS A 18 -29.35 25.95 27.69
C CYS A 18 -28.13 25.40 26.94
N LEU A 19 -26.93 25.42 27.54
CA LEU A 19 -25.73 24.81 26.95
C LEU A 19 -25.81 23.26 26.90
N PHE A 20 -26.48 22.63 27.88
CA PHE A 20 -26.76 21.19 27.85
C PHE A 20 -27.93 20.81 26.93
N LEU A 21 -28.87 21.73 26.64
CA LEU A 21 -30.02 21.51 25.74
C LEU A 21 -29.78 21.96 24.29
N SER A 22 -28.69 22.68 23.99
CA SER A 22 -28.21 22.85 22.61
C SER A 22 -27.64 21.55 21.99
N GLY A 23 -27.62 20.45 22.75
CA GLY A 23 -27.37 19.10 22.27
C GLY A 23 -28.66 18.31 21.97
N CYS A 24 -29.46 18.72 20.98
CA CYS A 24 -30.34 17.85 20.18
C CYS A 24 -31.16 18.66 19.17
N GLY A 25 -30.58 18.97 18.01
CA GLY A 25 -31.35 19.23 16.79
C GLY A 25 -31.59 17.92 16.06
N LYS A 26 -32.75 17.30 16.25
CA LYS A 26 -33.27 16.26 15.35
C LYS A 26 -34.05 16.96 14.24
N THR A 27 -33.53 16.92 13.02
CA THR A 27 -34.27 16.66 11.76
C THR A 27 -33.27 16.61 10.60
N SER A 28 -32.80 15.40 10.25
CA SER A 28 -32.62 14.87 8.89
C SER A 28 -31.50 13.82 8.85
N GLY A 29 -31.84 12.56 8.51
CA GLY A 29 -30.94 11.58 7.87
C GLY A 29 -29.80 11.01 8.72
N GLY A 30 -29.70 9.68 8.79
CA GLY A 30 -28.55 8.99 9.38
C GLY A 30 -27.25 9.35 8.65
N GLY A 31 -26.52 10.34 9.16
CA GLY A 31 -25.25 10.80 8.63
C GLY A 31 -24.10 9.99 9.20
N GLY A 32 -23.90 8.78 8.69
CA GLY A 32 -22.61 8.09 8.84
C GLY A 32 -21.49 9.02 8.37
N SER A 33 -20.36 9.03 9.08
CA SER A 33 -19.19 9.84 8.73
C SER A 33 -18.62 9.41 7.38
N LYS A 34 -19.24 9.86 6.29
CA LYS A 34 -18.88 9.47 4.92
C LYS A 34 -17.45 9.90 4.64
N ALA A 35 -16.62 8.94 4.26
CA ALA A 35 -15.37 9.20 3.58
C ALA A 35 -15.55 8.85 2.09
N THR A 36 -14.80 9.54 1.25
CA THR A 36 -14.62 9.19 -0.15
C THR A 36 -13.14 9.07 -0.40
N ILE A 37 -12.71 8.01 -1.08
CA ILE A 37 -11.31 7.77 -1.45
C ILE A 37 -11.26 7.80 -2.96
N ARG A 38 -10.39 8.65 -3.52
CA ARG A 38 -10.34 8.85 -4.97
C ARG A 38 -8.93 9.14 -5.46
N GLY A 39 -8.72 8.96 -6.75
CA GLY A 39 -7.46 9.29 -7.40
C GLY A 39 -7.53 9.03 -8.89
N GLN A 40 -6.40 9.17 -9.55
CA GLN A 40 -6.24 8.89 -10.97
C GLN A 40 -5.03 7.99 -11.19
N ILE A 41 -5.20 6.92 -11.95
CA ILE A 41 -4.15 5.99 -12.31
C ILE A 41 -3.57 6.38 -13.66
N LEU A 42 -2.24 6.47 -13.72
CA LEU A 42 -1.50 6.78 -14.93
C LEU A 42 -0.56 5.62 -15.29
N ILE A 43 -0.51 5.28 -16.56
CA ILE A 43 0.52 4.45 -17.16
C ILE A 43 1.44 5.36 -17.95
N ASN A 44 2.69 5.49 -17.52
CA ASN A 44 3.72 6.29 -18.19
C ASN A 44 3.29 7.75 -18.48
N GLY A 45 2.53 8.35 -17.55
CA GLY A 45 2.04 9.72 -17.64
C GLY A 45 0.66 9.89 -18.29
N GLU A 46 0.11 8.86 -18.92
CA GLU A 46 -1.21 8.90 -19.55
C GLU A 46 -2.27 8.18 -18.69
N PRO A 47 -3.54 8.63 -18.69
CA PRO A 47 -4.61 7.95 -17.96
C PRO A 47 -4.77 6.48 -18.36
N ALA A 48 -4.85 5.59 -17.37
CA ALA A 48 -5.08 4.17 -17.60
C ALA A 48 -6.56 3.88 -17.92
N GLY A 49 -6.81 3.06 -18.94
CA GLY A 49 -8.14 2.53 -19.23
C GLY A 49 -8.59 1.45 -18.23
N PRO A 50 -9.91 1.17 -18.16
CA PRO A 50 -10.51 0.17 -17.26
C PRO A 50 -9.93 -1.24 -17.41
N ASP A 51 -9.53 -1.60 -18.62
CA ASP A 51 -9.04 -2.93 -18.98
C ASP A 51 -7.53 -3.07 -18.82
N GLN A 52 -6.80 -1.98 -18.51
CA GLN A 52 -5.34 -1.97 -18.40
C GLN A 52 -4.84 -2.25 -16.99
N VAL A 53 -5.69 -2.12 -15.97
CA VAL A 53 -5.30 -2.21 -14.56
C VAL A 53 -6.39 -2.92 -13.76
N ILE A 54 -6.02 -4.00 -13.08
CA ILE A 54 -6.80 -4.57 -11.98
C ILE A 54 -6.59 -3.68 -10.76
N HIS A 55 -7.68 -3.14 -10.24
CA HIS A 55 -7.72 -2.36 -9.01
C HIS A 55 -8.37 -3.17 -7.90
N THR A 56 -7.67 -3.28 -6.78
CA THR A 56 -8.13 -4.01 -5.59
C THR A 56 -7.88 -3.20 -4.34
N VAL A 57 -8.86 -3.12 -3.46
CA VAL A 57 -8.70 -2.58 -2.11
C VAL A 57 -8.65 -3.75 -1.13
N SER A 58 -7.60 -3.82 -0.30
CA SER A 58 -7.49 -4.83 0.76
C SER A 58 -7.80 -4.18 2.11
N ALA A 59 -8.77 -4.74 2.86
CA ALA A 59 -9.14 -4.28 4.20
C ALA A 59 -9.75 -5.41 5.04
N ASN A 60 -9.37 -5.51 6.32
CA ASN A 60 -9.84 -6.55 7.26
C ASN A 60 -9.80 -7.99 6.67
N ASP A 61 -8.67 -8.37 6.08
CA ASP A 61 -8.46 -9.70 5.45
C ASP A 61 -9.41 -10.02 4.28
N LYS A 62 -10.04 -9.00 3.69
CA LYS A 62 -10.86 -9.10 2.48
C LYS A 62 -10.28 -8.25 1.36
N ASP A 63 -10.48 -8.72 0.14
CA ASP A 63 -10.16 -7.99 -1.09
C ASP A 63 -11.45 -7.58 -1.80
N TYR A 64 -11.52 -6.31 -2.18
CA TYR A 64 -12.63 -5.71 -2.91
C TYR A 64 -12.13 -5.31 -4.29
N PHE A 65 -12.79 -5.83 -5.33
CA PHE A 65 -12.47 -5.54 -6.73
C PHE A 65 -13.37 -4.41 -7.22
N ASP A 66 -12.79 -3.44 -7.91
CA ASP A 66 -13.56 -2.34 -8.48
C ASP A 66 -12.95 -1.87 -9.80
N ALA A 67 -13.74 -1.14 -10.57
CA ALA A 67 -13.37 -0.64 -11.87
C ALA A 67 -12.70 0.73 -11.78
N ILE A 68 -11.88 1.02 -12.78
CA ILE A 68 -11.35 2.35 -13.07
C ILE A 68 -12.15 2.90 -14.26
N GLU A 69 -12.43 4.20 -14.29
CA GLU A 69 -13.09 4.86 -15.40
C GLU A 69 -12.16 5.00 -16.62
N GLU A 70 -12.69 5.30 -17.82
CA GLU A 70 -11.90 5.48 -19.06
C GLU A 70 -10.80 6.55 -18.96
N ASN A 71 -10.94 7.49 -18.03
CA ASN A 71 -9.97 8.57 -17.77
C ASN A 71 -9.01 8.24 -16.62
N GLY A 72 -8.87 6.97 -16.23
CA GLY A 72 -8.02 6.53 -15.13
C GLY A 72 -8.56 6.85 -13.74
N TYR A 73 -9.73 7.44 -13.62
CA TYR A 73 -10.29 7.84 -12.33
C TYR A 73 -10.88 6.65 -11.57
N PHE A 74 -10.67 6.63 -10.25
CA PHE A 74 -11.38 5.74 -9.35
C PHE A 74 -11.96 6.54 -8.19
N SER A 75 -13.08 6.09 -7.65
CA SER A 75 -13.71 6.72 -6.50
C SER A 75 -14.55 5.72 -5.70
N HIS A 76 -14.11 5.49 -4.46
CA HIS A 76 -14.79 4.68 -3.47
C HIS A 76 -15.55 5.58 -2.51
N GLY A 77 -16.86 5.39 -2.42
CA GLY A 77 -17.73 6.17 -1.56
C GLY A 77 -18.76 5.26 -0.94
N SER A 78 -19.47 5.70 0.10
CA SER A 78 -20.33 4.83 0.92
C SER A 78 -21.49 4.12 0.14
N GLY A 79 -21.19 3.03 -0.58
CA GLY A 79 -22.07 2.01 -1.15
C GLY A 79 -21.85 0.66 -0.43
N GLU A 80 -22.66 -0.36 -0.71
CA GLU A 80 -22.79 -1.56 0.15
C GLU A 80 -21.44 -2.24 0.50
N LEU A 81 -20.53 -2.42 -0.46
CA LEU A 81 -19.19 -2.99 -0.24
C LEU A 81 -18.16 -1.95 0.25
N ASP A 82 -18.29 -0.71 -0.20
CA ASP A 82 -17.36 0.39 0.08
C ASP A 82 -17.44 0.90 1.52
N HIS A 83 -18.57 0.66 2.18
CA HIS A 83 -18.77 1.04 3.57
C HIS A 83 -17.71 0.46 4.52
N GLU A 84 -17.23 -0.77 4.32
CA GLU A 84 -16.33 -1.41 5.29
C GLU A 84 -14.92 -0.81 5.29
N TYR A 85 -14.44 -0.41 4.10
CA TYR A 85 -13.09 0.13 3.93
C TYR A 85 -13.05 1.66 3.79
N CYS A 86 -14.18 2.33 3.53
CA CYS A 86 -14.30 3.80 3.59
C CYS A 86 -14.69 4.34 4.99
N VAL A 87 -14.43 3.58 6.06
CA VAL A 87 -14.65 4.06 7.44
C VAL A 87 -13.42 4.82 7.92
N PRO A 88 -13.56 6.06 8.43
CA PRO A 88 -12.44 6.80 9.00
C PRO A 88 -11.72 6.01 10.10
N GLY A 89 -10.40 6.02 10.07
CA GLY A 89 -9.52 5.26 10.95
C GLY A 89 -9.23 3.83 10.47
N LYS A 90 -9.87 3.36 9.39
CA LYS A 90 -9.50 2.07 8.77
C LYS A 90 -8.18 2.18 8.02
N THR A 91 -7.34 1.17 8.20
CA THR A 91 -6.14 0.96 7.40
C THR A 91 -6.50 0.09 6.20
N ILE A 92 -6.15 0.57 5.01
CA ILE A 92 -6.42 -0.11 3.75
C ILE A 92 -5.15 -0.14 2.90
N THR A 93 -5.05 -1.09 1.97
CA THR A 93 -4.05 -1.04 0.90
C THR A 93 -4.77 -1.02 -0.43
N LEU A 94 -4.48 -0.02 -1.26
CA LEU A 94 -4.95 0.02 -2.65
C LEU A 94 -3.86 -0.62 -3.51
N ASN A 95 -4.20 -1.62 -4.31
CA ASN A 95 -3.31 -2.35 -5.21
C ASN A 95 -3.72 -2.11 -6.66
N PHE A 96 -2.75 -1.77 -7.49
CA PHE A 96 -2.89 -1.57 -8.93
C PHE A 96 -1.95 -2.53 -9.66
N ILE A 97 -2.53 -3.44 -10.43
CA ILE A 97 -1.80 -4.49 -11.16
C ILE A 97 -2.12 -4.34 -12.65
N PRO A 98 -1.13 -4.09 -13.52
CA PRO A 98 -1.35 -4.08 -14.96
C PRO A 98 -1.85 -5.44 -15.45
N THR A 99 -2.85 -5.45 -16.33
CA THR A 99 -3.54 -6.67 -16.82
C THR A 99 -2.83 -7.37 -17.99
N GLY A 100 -1.74 -6.81 -18.51
CA GLY A 100 -0.98 -7.34 -19.63
C GLY A 100 0.46 -6.83 -19.67
N GLU A 101 1.19 -7.19 -20.74
CA GLU A 101 2.55 -6.73 -20.97
C GLU A 101 2.55 -5.24 -21.36
N VAL A 102 2.58 -4.37 -20.36
CA VAL A 102 2.74 -2.93 -20.56
C VAL A 102 4.19 -2.56 -20.29
N ALA A 103 4.92 -2.28 -21.36
CA ALA A 103 6.36 -2.00 -21.27
C ALA A 103 6.67 -0.83 -20.32
N GLY A 104 7.67 -1.02 -19.46
CA GLY A 104 8.13 0.00 -18.52
C GLY A 104 7.27 0.17 -17.27
N VAL A 105 6.24 -0.65 -17.08
CA VAL A 105 5.32 -0.57 -15.94
C VAL A 105 5.74 -1.55 -14.84
N PHE A 106 5.50 -1.17 -13.60
CA PHE A 106 5.71 -2.03 -12.44
C PHE A 106 4.71 -3.18 -12.40
N SER A 107 5.15 -4.35 -11.93
CA SER A 107 4.26 -5.52 -11.78
C SER A 107 3.11 -5.25 -10.81
N ARG A 108 3.34 -4.38 -9.83
CA ARG A 108 2.33 -3.90 -8.88
C ARG A 108 2.72 -2.54 -8.34
N THR A 109 1.75 -1.64 -8.18
CA THR A 109 1.90 -0.42 -7.39
C THR A 109 0.86 -0.40 -6.28
N CYS A 110 1.26 0.05 -5.09
CA CYS A 110 0.38 0.15 -3.94
C CYS A 110 0.39 1.54 -3.33
N VAL A 111 -0.79 1.98 -2.87
CA VAL A 111 -0.86 2.90 -1.72
C VAL A 111 -0.95 2.02 -0.48
N PHE A 112 0.17 1.90 0.23
CA PHE A 112 0.37 0.90 1.27
C PHE A 112 -0.13 1.40 2.64
N GLU A 113 -0.95 0.60 3.31
CA GLU A 113 -1.46 0.84 4.67
C GLU A 113 -1.95 2.28 4.92
N TYR A 114 -2.74 2.81 3.98
CA TYR A 114 -3.34 4.12 4.10
C TYR A 114 -4.40 4.15 5.19
N VAL A 115 -4.32 5.12 6.10
CA VAL A 115 -5.35 5.34 7.13
C VAL A 115 -6.39 6.31 6.60
N VAL A 116 -7.61 5.81 6.39
CA VAL A 116 -8.74 6.57 5.86
C VAL A 116 -9.11 7.71 6.81
N LYS A 117 -9.25 8.92 6.26
CA LYS A 117 -9.64 10.12 6.99
C LYS A 117 -11.11 10.40 6.77
N LYS A 118 -11.69 11.19 7.68
CA LYS A 118 -13.04 11.74 7.50
C LYS A 118 -13.04 12.71 6.33
N GLY A 119 -14.04 12.61 5.45
CA GLY A 119 -14.20 13.49 4.30
C GLY A 119 -13.51 12.96 3.04
N ASP A 120 -12.94 13.88 2.25
CA ASP A 120 -12.34 13.57 0.96
C ASP A 120 -10.87 13.13 1.11
N ASN A 121 -10.56 11.92 0.65
CA ASN A 121 -9.24 11.32 0.63
C ASN A 121 -8.75 11.27 -0.82
N ASN A 122 -8.31 12.43 -1.33
CA ASN A 122 -7.78 12.54 -2.67
C ASN A 122 -6.31 12.09 -2.71
N LEU A 123 -6.06 10.92 -3.29
CA LEU A 123 -4.74 10.31 -3.43
C LEU A 123 -3.95 10.87 -4.64
N GLY A 124 -4.53 11.81 -5.39
CA GLY A 124 -3.91 12.43 -6.55
C GLY A 124 -3.62 11.42 -7.66
N GLN A 125 -2.52 11.64 -8.38
CA GLN A 125 -2.07 10.75 -9.44
C GLN A 125 -1.16 9.65 -8.89
N ILE A 126 -1.48 8.42 -9.26
CA ILE A 126 -0.67 7.22 -9.00
C ILE A 126 -0.10 6.76 -10.33
N ASP A 127 1.21 6.93 -10.49
CA ASP A 127 1.93 6.51 -11.68
C ASP A 127 2.40 5.07 -11.54
N LEU A 128 2.28 4.30 -12.63
CA LEU A 128 2.68 2.90 -12.68
C LEU A 128 3.99 2.65 -13.43
N GLY A 129 4.63 3.65 -14.03
CA GLY A 129 5.85 3.39 -14.82
C GLY A 129 6.67 4.58 -15.33
N LEU A 130 6.22 5.83 -15.15
CA LEU A 130 6.93 7.01 -15.67
C LEU A 130 8.36 7.13 -15.13
N TYR A 131 8.56 6.80 -13.85
CA TYR A 131 9.87 6.86 -13.20
C TYR A 131 10.39 5.44 -12.99
N GLY A 132 10.95 4.80 -13.99
CA GLY A 132 11.35 3.39 -13.88
C GLY A 132 12.48 3.10 -12.88
N PHE A 133 12.52 1.85 -12.42
CA PHE A 133 13.70 1.15 -11.91
C PHE A 133 13.63 -0.30 -12.41
N GLY A 134 14.77 -0.98 -12.54
CA GLY A 134 14.83 -2.29 -13.17
C GLY A 134 15.84 -3.21 -12.52
N LEU A 135 15.56 -4.51 -12.58
CA LEU A 135 16.45 -5.55 -12.07
C LEU A 135 17.68 -5.68 -13.00
N VAL A 136 18.88 -5.72 -12.42
CA VAL A 136 20.14 -5.83 -13.16
C VAL A 136 20.66 -7.26 -13.05
N GLU A 137 21.07 -7.68 -11.85
CA GLU A 137 21.57 -9.03 -11.58
C GLU A 137 20.93 -9.58 -10.28
N PRO A 138 20.81 -10.90 -10.15
CA PRO A 138 21.08 -11.92 -11.16
C PRO A 138 20.06 -11.91 -12.32
N GLU A 139 20.41 -12.55 -13.42
CA GLU A 139 19.48 -12.80 -14.52
C GLU A 139 18.37 -13.78 -14.12
N ASP A 140 17.31 -13.83 -14.91
CA ASP A 140 16.23 -14.80 -14.70
C ASP A 140 16.76 -16.23 -14.94
N GLY A 141 16.48 -17.13 -14.00
CA GLY A 141 16.93 -18.52 -14.03
C GLY A 141 18.36 -18.74 -13.51
N ALA A 142 18.99 -17.74 -12.90
CA ALA A 142 20.34 -17.90 -12.36
C ALA A 142 20.42 -18.94 -11.23
N THR A 143 21.56 -19.63 -11.15
CA THR A 143 21.85 -20.64 -10.13
C THR A 143 23.05 -20.22 -9.29
N PHE A 144 22.97 -20.39 -7.98
CA PHE A 144 23.99 -19.92 -7.03
C PHE A 144 24.54 -21.05 -6.16
N ASP A 145 25.84 -21.29 -6.18
CA ASP A 145 26.47 -22.14 -5.16
C ASP A 145 26.72 -21.35 -3.87
N LEU A 146 25.85 -21.56 -2.87
CA LEU A 146 25.91 -20.87 -1.57
C LEU A 146 27.17 -21.23 -0.75
N THR A 147 27.88 -22.30 -1.11
CA THR A 147 29.12 -22.71 -0.44
C THR A 147 30.35 -21.98 -0.99
N ALA A 148 30.29 -21.50 -2.23
CA ALA A 148 31.40 -20.90 -2.95
C ALA A 148 31.26 -19.37 -3.12
N GLU A 149 30.04 -18.86 -3.25
CA GLU A 149 29.80 -17.44 -3.57
C GLU A 149 28.67 -16.81 -2.75
N LYS A 150 28.84 -15.51 -2.44
CA LYS A 150 27.77 -14.69 -1.87
C LYS A 150 26.91 -14.12 -3.01
N PRO A 151 25.64 -14.56 -3.16
CA PRO A 151 24.79 -14.04 -4.22
C PRO A 151 24.58 -12.55 -4.02
N THR A 152 24.78 -11.77 -5.08
CA THR A 152 24.56 -10.33 -5.10
C THR A 152 23.38 -10.00 -6.00
N PHE A 153 22.51 -9.15 -5.48
CA PHE A 153 21.31 -8.66 -6.15
C PHE A 153 21.50 -7.18 -6.41
N LYS A 154 21.29 -6.73 -7.65
CA LYS A 154 21.39 -5.33 -8.05
C LYS A 154 20.22 -4.89 -8.90
N TRP A 155 19.91 -3.61 -8.82
CA TRP A 155 18.89 -2.93 -9.62
C TRP A 155 19.36 -1.53 -10.02
N THR A 156 18.63 -0.87 -10.92
CA THR A 156 18.85 0.54 -11.24
C THR A 156 18.15 1.42 -10.19
N PRO A 157 18.63 2.65 -9.96
CA PRO A 157 17.96 3.56 -9.02
C PRO A 157 16.59 4.01 -9.56
N TYR A 158 15.61 4.13 -8.67
CA TYR A 158 14.33 4.76 -8.95
C TYR A 158 14.50 6.27 -9.10
N ALA A 159 14.19 6.77 -10.29
CA ALA A 159 14.62 8.09 -10.76
C ALA A 159 13.59 9.22 -10.57
N ARG A 160 12.59 9.05 -9.70
CA ARG A 160 11.61 10.11 -9.45
C ARG A 160 12.27 11.30 -8.75
N PRO A 161 12.16 12.55 -9.26
CA PRO A 161 12.78 13.71 -8.62
C PRO A 161 12.20 13.99 -7.23
N GLY A 162 13.06 14.44 -6.31
CA GLY A 162 12.64 14.95 -5.00
C GLY A 162 12.26 13.89 -3.97
N ILE A 163 12.55 12.61 -4.24
CA ILE A 163 12.32 11.53 -3.28
C ILE A 163 13.62 10.83 -2.91
N THR A 164 13.69 10.32 -1.69
CA THR A 164 14.75 9.42 -1.24
C THR A 164 14.13 8.04 -1.02
N PRO A 165 14.22 7.13 -2.01
CA PRO A 165 13.59 5.83 -1.90
C PRO A 165 14.23 4.96 -0.82
N GLU A 166 13.44 4.02 -0.31
CA GLU A 166 13.89 2.84 0.42
C GLU A 166 13.60 1.61 -0.43
N TYR A 167 14.57 0.71 -0.57
CA TYR A 167 14.41 -0.51 -1.33
C TYR A 167 14.27 -1.70 -0.41
N ARG A 168 13.40 -2.63 -0.79
CA ARG A 168 13.22 -3.92 -0.14
C ARG A 168 13.50 -5.00 -1.18
N LEU A 169 14.59 -5.74 -0.99
CA LEU A 169 14.82 -7.00 -1.70
C LEU A 169 13.83 -8.02 -1.15
N ASN A 170 12.99 -8.59 -2.02
CA ASN A 170 12.05 -9.65 -1.67
C ASN A 170 12.51 -10.96 -2.27
N LEU A 171 12.96 -11.89 -1.43
CA LEU A 171 13.23 -13.27 -1.85
C LEU A 171 12.02 -14.12 -1.51
N ASN A 172 11.35 -14.70 -2.49
CA ASN A 172 10.11 -15.40 -2.23
C ASN A 172 10.31 -16.91 -2.18
N ILE A 173 9.84 -17.51 -1.10
CA ILE A 173 9.65 -18.95 -0.98
C ILE A 173 8.22 -19.31 -1.40
N LEU A 174 8.04 -20.42 -2.09
CA LEU A 174 6.71 -20.94 -2.44
C LEU A 174 6.23 -21.87 -1.31
N PHE A 175 5.18 -21.48 -0.60
CA PHE A 175 4.58 -22.25 0.49
C PHE A 175 3.07 -22.38 0.29
N LEU A 176 2.55 -23.61 0.18
CA LEU A 176 1.11 -23.90 0.06
C LEU A 176 0.37 -22.92 -0.88
N ILE A 177 0.97 -22.61 -2.04
CA ILE A 177 0.45 -21.71 -3.09
C ILE A 177 0.65 -20.20 -2.81
N PHE A 178 1.15 -19.82 -1.63
CA PHE A 178 1.53 -18.44 -1.30
C PHE A 178 3.03 -18.18 -1.52
N LEU A 179 3.36 -16.96 -1.93
CA LEU A 179 4.73 -16.46 -1.95
C LEU A 179 4.97 -15.68 -0.66
N ILE A 180 5.93 -16.13 0.14
CA ILE A 180 6.31 -15.44 1.38
C ILE A 180 7.65 -14.76 1.14
N PRO A 181 7.72 -13.42 1.23
CA PRO A 181 8.96 -12.69 1.03
C PRO A 181 9.86 -12.78 2.27
N ILE A 182 11.14 -12.99 2.04
CA ILE A 182 12.22 -12.63 2.95
C ILE A 182 12.66 -11.23 2.53
N GLU A 183 12.44 -10.25 3.40
CA GLU A 183 12.72 -8.85 3.10
C GLU A 183 14.08 -8.42 3.63
N LYS A 184 14.89 -7.81 2.76
CA LYS A 184 16.08 -7.06 3.17
C LYS A 184 15.96 -5.61 2.73
N THR A 185 15.98 -4.70 3.68
CA THR A 185 15.85 -3.27 3.43
C THR A 185 17.20 -2.61 3.21
N THR A 186 17.30 -1.74 2.22
CA THR A 186 18.49 -0.94 1.95
C THR A 186 18.14 0.42 1.32
N ARG A 187 19.06 1.38 1.39
CA ARG A 187 19.01 2.64 0.62
C ARG A 187 19.83 2.57 -0.66
N GLU A 188 20.65 1.54 -0.79
CA GLU A 188 21.52 1.29 -1.93
C GLU A 188 20.80 0.48 -3.00
N THR A 189 21.39 0.38 -4.18
CA THR A 189 20.84 -0.38 -5.31
C THR A 189 21.42 -1.79 -5.43
N SER A 190 22.02 -2.29 -4.35
CA SER A 190 22.58 -3.63 -4.27
C SER A 190 22.54 -4.21 -2.87
N VAL A 191 22.39 -5.53 -2.79
CA VAL A 191 22.49 -6.31 -1.55
C VAL A 191 23.21 -7.61 -1.84
N SER A 192 24.21 -7.95 -1.02
CA SER A 192 24.79 -9.29 -0.97
C SER A 192 24.20 -10.05 0.21
N LEU A 193 23.84 -11.32 -0.02
CA LEU A 193 23.32 -12.19 1.04
C LEU A 193 24.41 -13.11 1.59
N THR A 194 24.20 -13.53 2.83
CA THR A 194 24.97 -14.62 3.43
C THR A 194 24.22 -15.94 3.26
N GLY A 195 24.93 -17.05 3.06
CA GLY A 195 24.32 -18.36 2.80
C GLY A 195 23.48 -18.92 3.96
N ASP A 196 23.63 -18.37 5.17
CA ASP A 196 22.97 -18.78 6.40
C ASP A 196 21.70 -17.99 6.73
N GLU A 197 21.23 -17.10 5.84
CA GLU A 197 19.98 -16.37 6.05
C GLU A 197 18.78 -17.31 6.10
N LYS A 198 17.91 -17.06 7.08
CA LYS A 198 16.70 -17.84 7.35
C LYS A 198 15.50 -16.94 7.55
N VAL A 199 14.32 -17.49 7.26
CA VAL A 199 13.03 -16.90 7.60
C VAL A 199 12.21 -17.88 8.43
N THR A 200 11.47 -17.37 9.41
CA THR A 200 10.54 -18.17 10.21
C THR A 200 9.12 -17.96 9.69
N VAL A 201 8.49 -19.05 9.24
CA VAL A 201 7.10 -19.07 8.77
C VAL A 201 6.33 -20.10 9.56
N GLN A 202 5.25 -19.66 10.21
CA GLN A 202 4.38 -20.53 11.03
C GLN A 202 5.17 -21.39 12.04
N GLY A 203 6.24 -20.82 12.62
CA GLY A 203 7.12 -21.50 13.58
C GLY A 203 8.20 -22.41 12.97
N ASN A 204 8.29 -22.53 11.65
CA ASN A 204 9.33 -23.30 10.96
C ASN A 204 10.38 -22.38 10.34
N GLU A 205 11.66 -22.73 10.45
CA GLU A 205 12.77 -21.99 9.82
C GLU A 205 13.08 -22.54 8.42
N TYR A 206 13.21 -21.63 7.46
CA TYR A 206 13.56 -21.94 6.08
C TYR A 206 14.77 -21.11 5.65
N GLY A 207 15.80 -21.77 5.14
CA GLY A 207 16.99 -21.11 4.58
C GLY A 207 16.80 -20.68 3.11
N LEU A 208 17.81 -19.98 2.58
CA LEU A 208 17.83 -19.52 1.19
C LEU A 208 17.60 -20.63 0.15
N LYS A 209 17.95 -21.88 0.45
CA LYS A 209 17.70 -23.03 -0.45
C LYS A 209 16.24 -23.25 -0.87
N TYR A 210 15.28 -22.66 -0.16
CA TYR A 210 13.87 -22.74 -0.48
C TYR A 210 13.35 -21.58 -1.35
N VAL A 211 14.17 -20.55 -1.59
CA VAL A 211 13.82 -19.40 -2.42
C VAL A 211 13.70 -19.83 -3.88
N LYS A 212 12.68 -19.32 -4.58
CA LYS A 212 12.41 -19.64 -5.99
C LYS A 212 12.44 -18.45 -6.92
N ASN A 213 12.20 -17.26 -6.39
CA ASN A 213 12.25 -16.05 -7.16
C ASN A 213 12.62 -14.85 -6.28
N TRP A 214 12.98 -13.75 -6.92
CA TRP A 214 13.26 -12.49 -6.28
C TRP A 214 12.63 -11.33 -7.03
N SER A 215 12.37 -10.26 -6.30
CA SER A 215 11.95 -8.96 -6.82
C SER A 215 12.44 -7.84 -5.91
N VAL A 216 12.30 -6.60 -6.36
CA VAL A 216 12.61 -5.42 -5.56
C VAL A 216 11.35 -4.57 -5.45
N CYS A 217 11.07 -4.12 -4.24
CA CYS A 217 10.07 -3.10 -3.99
C CYS A 217 10.79 -1.79 -3.67
N VAL A 218 10.40 -0.70 -4.33
CA VAL A 218 10.79 0.65 -3.92
C VAL A 218 9.64 1.29 -3.13
N GLU A 219 9.98 1.91 -2.01
CA GLU A 219 9.06 2.54 -1.07
C GLU A 219 9.45 4.00 -0.85
N TYR A 220 8.46 4.90 -0.85
CA TYR A 220 8.65 6.31 -0.48
C TYR A 220 7.36 6.96 0.04
N GLN A 221 7.51 8.07 0.77
CA GLN A 221 6.39 8.88 1.23
C GLN A 221 5.96 9.87 0.14
N ALA A 222 4.64 9.94 -0.11
CA ALA A 222 4.02 10.87 -1.05
C ALA A 222 2.94 11.69 -0.33
N GLY A 223 3.35 12.72 0.41
CA GLY A 223 2.45 13.46 1.30
C GLY A 223 2.17 12.67 2.57
N ASP A 224 0.93 12.22 2.75
CA ASP A 224 0.43 11.54 3.94
C ASP A 224 0.32 10.02 3.79
N ARG A 225 0.90 9.46 2.74
CA ARG A 225 0.75 8.06 2.34
C ARG A 225 2.06 7.49 1.84
N THR A 226 2.20 6.18 1.99
CA THR A 226 3.32 5.40 1.49
C THR A 226 2.98 4.83 0.12
N ILE A 227 3.84 5.04 -0.88
CA ILE A 227 3.76 4.37 -2.17
C ILE A 227 4.78 3.26 -2.24
N ARG A 228 4.37 2.11 -2.76
CA ARG A 228 5.25 0.98 -3.08
C ARG A 228 5.13 0.62 -4.55
N HIS A 229 6.25 0.54 -5.26
CA HIS A 229 6.30 -0.05 -6.61
C HIS A 229 7.10 -1.33 -6.56
N TYR A 230 6.53 -2.41 -7.09
CA TYR A 230 7.14 -3.72 -7.16
C TYR A 230 7.64 -3.96 -8.58
N SER A 231 8.90 -4.33 -8.71
CA SER A 231 9.44 -4.83 -9.98
C SER A 231 8.75 -6.13 -10.39
N ASP A 232 9.01 -6.58 -11.60
CA ASP A 232 8.79 -7.98 -11.97
C ASP A 232 9.57 -8.94 -11.08
N ARG A 233 9.23 -10.23 -11.18
CA ARG A 233 9.91 -11.31 -10.48
C ARG A 233 10.84 -12.05 -11.43
N ARG A 234 12.03 -12.41 -10.95
CA ARG A 234 12.95 -13.31 -11.64
C ARG A 234 13.10 -14.59 -10.85
N THR A 235 13.07 -15.71 -11.53
CA THR A 235 13.38 -17.02 -10.98
C THR A 235 14.86 -17.13 -10.66
N ILE A 236 15.18 -17.81 -9.56
CA ILE A 236 16.55 -18.14 -9.17
C ILE A 236 16.57 -19.51 -8.51
N GLN A 237 17.73 -20.15 -8.51
CA GLN A 237 17.94 -21.46 -7.92
C GLN A 237 19.13 -21.43 -6.97
N PHE A 238 18.90 -21.97 -5.79
CA PHE A 238 19.95 -22.36 -4.87
C PHE A 238 19.97 -23.90 -4.92
N PRO A 239 21.07 -24.55 -5.35
CA PRO A 239 21.20 -25.99 -5.32
C PRO A 239 21.00 -26.48 -3.88
N ALA A 240 20.50 -27.70 -3.77
CA ALA A 240 20.41 -28.35 -2.47
C ALA A 240 21.84 -28.55 -1.94
N GLU A 241 22.05 -28.24 -0.66
CA GLU A 241 23.20 -28.76 0.07
C GLU A 241 23.05 -30.29 0.12
N ASP A 242 24.01 -31.02 -0.44
CA ASP A 242 24.11 -32.48 -0.32
C ASP A 242 24.28 -32.93 1.14
#